data_AF-A0A954FZC1-F1
#
_entry.id   AF-A0A954FZC1-F1
#
_cell.length_a   1.000
_cell.length_b   1.000
_cell.length_c   1.000
_cell.angle_alpha   90.00
_cell.angle_beta   90.00
_cell.angle_gamma   90.00
#
_symmetry.space_group_name_H-M   'P 1'
#
loop_
_entity.id
_entity.type
_entity.pdbx_description
1 polymer ?
#
loop_
_entity_poly.entity_id
_entity_poly.type
_entity_poly.pdbx_seq_one_letter_code
_entity_poly.pdbx_strand_id
1 'polypeptide(L)'
;MSLQTKNEALRHFLATLAYRGTNVLQNLSVELSTFQPSEAVRTPLEILNHVNGVLTYAVSFFEPLESTRPELADWETEVDRFFQVLTRLDQLLADDVPLKKVSEEQLLQGPLADAMLHLGQIGIFRRMGGSPVAAENYVLADIQIGKLRRPS
;
A
#
# COMPACT_ATOMS: atom_id res chain seq x y z
N MET A 1 -23.52 0.00 9.82
CA MET A 1 -23.20 0.28 8.40
C MET A 1 -23.60 -0.93 7.58
N SER A 2 -24.15 -0.74 6.38
CA SER A 2 -24.39 -1.85 5.44
C SER A 2 -23.06 -2.42 4.93
N LEU A 3 -23.05 -3.66 4.44
CA LEU A 3 -21.86 -4.25 3.80
C LEU A 3 -21.34 -3.38 2.66
N GLN A 4 -22.25 -2.89 1.80
CA GLN A 4 -21.92 -1.99 0.69
C GLN A 4 -21.20 -0.73 1.18
N THR A 5 -21.68 -0.11 2.26
CA THR A 5 -21.04 1.07 2.85
C THR A 5 -19.66 0.76 3.43
N LYS A 6 -19.44 -0.46 3.97
CA LYS A 6 -18.13 -0.88 4.46
C LYS A 6 -17.15 -1.10 3.31
N ASN A 7 -17.58 -1.80 2.26
CA ASN A 7 -16.75 -2.02 1.07
C ASN A 7 -16.37 -0.68 0.43
N GLU A 8 -17.31 0.25 0.27
CA GLU A 8 -17.02 1.61 -0.21
C GLU A 8 -15.98 2.34 0.66
N ALA A 9 -16.08 2.25 1.98
CA ALA A 9 -15.11 2.86 2.90
C ALA A 9 -13.70 2.22 2.76
N LEU A 10 -13.61 0.90 2.64
CA LEU A 10 -12.35 0.20 2.40
C LEU A 10 -11.76 0.56 1.04
N ARG A 11 -12.57 0.62 -0.01
CA ARG A 11 -12.15 1.05 -1.34
C ARG A 11 -11.63 2.48 -1.35
N HIS A 12 -12.29 3.37 -0.61
CA HIS A 12 -11.81 4.75 -0.44
C HIS A 12 -10.48 4.80 0.33
N PHE A 13 -10.29 3.92 1.32
CA PHE A 13 -9.00 3.76 1.99
C PHE A 13 -7.91 3.30 1.01
N LEU A 14 -8.18 2.32 0.14
CA LEU A 14 -7.23 1.86 -0.88
C LEU A 14 -6.86 3.00 -1.85
N ALA A 15 -7.82 3.81 -2.29
CA ALA A 15 -7.56 4.99 -3.11
C ALA A 15 -6.68 6.01 -2.38
N THR A 16 -6.94 6.25 -1.10
CA THR A 16 -6.12 7.11 -0.24
C THR A 16 -4.70 6.57 -0.11
N LEU A 17 -4.55 5.26 0.07
CA LEU A 17 -3.28 4.58 0.19
C LEU A 17 -2.48 4.65 -1.12
N ALA A 18 -3.12 4.46 -2.28
CA ALA A 18 -2.49 4.61 -3.59
C ALA A 18 -2.03 6.04 -3.86
N TYR A 19 -2.85 7.04 -3.51
CA TYR A 19 -2.52 8.45 -3.70
C TYR A 19 -1.32 8.86 -2.82
N ARG A 20 -1.37 8.53 -1.53
CA ARG A 20 -0.26 8.80 -0.61
C ARG A 20 0.97 7.97 -0.96
N GLY A 21 0.78 6.72 -1.39
CA GLY A 21 1.83 5.85 -1.90
C GLY A 21 2.53 6.48 -3.08
N THR A 22 1.80 7.04 -4.05
CA THR A 22 2.37 7.82 -5.16
C THR A 22 3.28 8.94 -4.66
N ASN A 23 2.78 9.78 -3.76
CA ASN A 23 3.55 10.89 -3.19
C ASN A 23 4.85 10.44 -2.54
N VAL A 24 4.84 9.27 -1.88
CA VAL A 24 5.99 8.69 -1.19
C VAL A 24 6.93 7.96 -2.15
N LEU A 25 6.43 7.21 -3.12
CA LEU A 25 7.23 6.28 -3.93
C LEU A 25 7.80 6.94 -5.19
N GLN A 26 7.12 7.96 -5.73
CA GLN A 26 7.55 8.62 -6.97
C GLN A 26 8.93 9.26 -6.84
N ASN A 27 9.75 9.14 -7.88
CA ASN A 27 11.08 9.77 -7.97
C ASN A 27 11.99 9.48 -6.76
N LEU A 28 11.82 8.32 -6.11
CA LEU A 28 12.76 7.86 -5.10
C LEU A 28 14.01 7.31 -5.81
N SER A 29 15.19 7.78 -5.44
CA SER A 29 16.43 7.32 -6.08
C SER A 29 16.74 5.88 -5.69
N VAL A 30 17.36 5.12 -6.59
CA VAL A 30 17.82 3.75 -6.31
C VAL A 30 18.74 3.73 -5.08
N GLU A 31 19.63 4.72 -4.94
CA GLU A 31 20.52 4.86 -3.78
C GLU A 31 19.74 4.98 -2.46
N LEU A 32 18.65 5.75 -2.46
CA LEU A 32 17.82 5.88 -1.26
C LEU A 32 17.01 4.61 -1.01
N SER A 33 16.65 3.86 -2.05
CA SER A 33 15.88 2.61 -1.91
C SER A 33 16.63 1.55 -1.09
N THR A 34 17.96 1.58 -1.12
CA THR A 34 18.85 0.68 -0.38
C THR A 34 19.47 1.31 0.86
N PHE A 35 19.09 2.55 1.22
CA PHE A 35 19.66 3.23 2.37
C PHE A 35 19.26 2.54 3.68
N GLN A 36 20.26 2.23 4.51
CA GLN A 36 20.08 1.54 5.78
C GLN A 36 20.81 2.30 6.91
N PRO A 37 20.07 2.94 7.84
CA PRO A 37 20.69 3.76 8.89
C PRO A 37 21.27 2.92 10.03
N SER A 38 20.82 1.68 10.19
CA SER A 38 21.39 0.69 11.11
C SER A 38 20.96 -0.73 10.72
N GLU A 39 21.71 -1.74 11.14
CA GLU A 39 21.45 -3.16 10.82
C GLU A 39 20.06 -3.64 11.26
N ALA A 40 19.47 -3.02 12.29
CA ALA A 40 18.16 -3.39 12.81
C ALA A 40 16.98 -2.78 12.03
N VAL A 41 17.26 -1.90 11.07
CA VAL A 41 16.24 -1.14 10.32
C VAL A 41 16.18 -1.67 8.89
N ARG A 42 14.98 -2.00 8.42
CA ARG A 42 14.73 -2.35 7.02
C ARG A 42 15.03 -1.16 6.11
N THR A 43 15.61 -1.43 4.95
CA THR A 43 15.73 -0.48 3.84
C THR A 43 14.35 -0.11 3.30
N PRO A 44 14.19 1.04 2.60
CA PRO A 44 12.94 1.36 1.92
C PRO A 44 12.45 0.27 0.96
N LEU A 45 13.37 -0.41 0.27
CA LEU A 45 13.04 -1.52 -0.62
C LEU A 45 12.43 -2.70 0.16
N GLU A 46 13.05 -3.12 1.26
CA GLU A 46 12.52 -4.19 2.13
C GLU A 46 11.20 -3.80 2.78
N ILE A 47 11.02 -2.52 3.12
CA ILE A 47 9.75 -2.00 3.63
C ILE A 47 8.66 -2.12 2.56
N LEU A 48 8.94 -1.72 1.31
CA LEU A 48 7.94 -1.81 0.24
C LEU A 48 7.59 -3.27 -0.10
N ASN A 49 8.58 -4.17 -0.15
CA ASN A 49 8.34 -5.59 -0.30
C ASN A 49 7.46 -6.15 0.83
N HIS A 50 7.72 -5.74 2.08
CA HIS A 50 6.88 -6.10 3.21
C HIS A 50 5.44 -5.58 3.06
N VAL A 51 5.27 -4.32 2.64
CA VAL A 51 3.95 -3.73 2.33
C VAL A 51 3.22 -4.56 1.26
N ASN A 52 3.92 -4.96 0.19
CA ASN A 52 3.36 -5.83 -0.84
C ASN A 52 2.91 -7.19 -0.27
N GLY A 53 3.69 -7.75 0.65
CA GLY A 53 3.32 -8.99 1.32
C GLY A 53 2.07 -8.86 2.19
N VAL A 54 1.94 -7.80 3.00
CA VAL A 54 0.75 -7.60 3.85
C VAL A 54 -0.51 -7.28 3.04
N LEU A 55 -0.38 -6.58 1.91
CA LEU A 55 -1.49 -6.37 0.98
C LEU A 55 -1.87 -7.67 0.24
N THR A 56 -0.89 -8.51 -0.10
CA THR A 56 -1.16 -9.84 -0.65
C THR A 56 -1.83 -10.75 0.39
N TYR A 57 -1.47 -10.60 1.67
CA TYR A 57 -2.16 -11.26 2.77
C TYR A 57 -3.61 -10.79 2.90
N ALA A 58 -3.91 -9.50 2.67
CA ALA A 58 -5.29 -9.03 2.56
C ALA A 58 -6.06 -9.73 1.42
N VAL A 59 -5.44 -9.91 0.24
CA VAL A 59 -6.06 -10.63 -0.90
C VAL A 59 -6.39 -12.07 -0.53
N SER A 60 -5.55 -12.73 0.28
CA SER A 60 -5.73 -14.12 0.69
C SER A 60 -7.04 -14.40 1.47
N PHE A 61 -7.68 -13.36 2.02
CA PHE A 61 -8.97 -13.49 2.67
C PHE A 61 -10.15 -13.58 1.69
N PHE A 62 -9.96 -13.21 0.42
CA PHE A 62 -10.98 -13.32 -0.62
C PHE A 62 -10.76 -14.59 -1.45
N GLU A 63 -9.51 -14.84 -1.84
CA GLU A 63 -9.15 -15.92 -2.76
C GLU A 63 -7.94 -16.73 -2.27
N PRO A 64 -7.84 -18.02 -2.63
CA PRO A 64 -6.69 -18.84 -2.23
C PRO A 64 -5.42 -18.36 -2.91
N LEU A 65 -4.33 -18.28 -2.15
CA LEU A 65 -2.99 -17.93 -2.64
C LEU A 65 -1.97 -18.95 -2.13
N GLU A 66 -0.96 -19.25 -2.93
CA GLU A 66 0.15 -20.14 -2.53
C GLU A 66 1.07 -19.49 -1.50
N SER A 67 1.33 -18.18 -1.63
CA SER A 67 2.17 -17.40 -0.73
C SER A 67 1.71 -15.95 -0.67
N THR A 68 1.95 -15.32 0.49
CA THR A 68 1.77 -13.88 0.73
C THR A 68 3.10 -13.19 1.00
N ARG A 69 4.21 -13.91 0.83
CA ARG A 69 5.57 -13.40 1.01
C ARG A 69 6.23 -13.33 -0.36
N PRO A 70 6.19 -12.16 -1.02
CA PRO A 70 6.83 -12.02 -2.32
C PRO A 70 8.34 -12.02 -2.17
N GLU A 71 9.05 -12.63 -3.13
CA GLU A 71 10.51 -12.46 -3.21
C GLU A 71 10.86 -10.99 -3.45
N LEU A 72 11.95 -10.55 -2.81
CA LEU A 72 12.46 -9.18 -2.93
C LEU A 72 12.89 -8.93 -4.37
N ALA A 73 12.26 -7.94 -5.00
CA ALA A 73 12.58 -7.49 -6.35
C ALA A 73 13.29 -6.12 -6.32
N ASP A 74 13.62 -5.58 -7.48
CA ASP A 74 14.09 -4.19 -7.60
C ASP A 74 12.97 -3.19 -7.28
N TRP A 75 13.37 -1.93 -7.04
CA TRP A 75 12.47 -0.87 -6.59
C TRP A 75 11.27 -0.64 -7.52
N GLU A 76 11.50 -0.55 -8.83
CA GLU A 76 10.41 -0.29 -9.79
C GLU A 76 9.43 -1.47 -9.83
N THR A 77 9.93 -2.70 -9.77
CA THR A 77 9.10 -3.90 -9.69
C THR A 77 8.25 -3.92 -8.41
N GLU A 78 8.81 -3.53 -7.26
CA GLU A 78 8.05 -3.45 -6.01
C GLU A 78 7.02 -2.31 -6.02
N VAL A 79 7.30 -1.18 -6.68
CA VAL A 79 6.33 -0.10 -6.89
C VAL A 79 5.17 -0.58 -7.78
N ASP A 80 5.46 -1.27 -8.87
CA ASP A 80 4.42 -1.79 -9.75
C ASP A 80 3.57 -2.85 -9.03
N ARG A 81 4.21 -3.74 -8.27
CA ARG A 81 3.52 -4.75 -7.44
C ARG A 81 2.59 -4.10 -6.42
N PHE A 82 2.99 -2.99 -5.82
CA PHE A 82 2.15 -2.23 -4.87
C PHE A 82 0.85 -1.75 -5.52
N PHE A 83 0.92 -1.11 -6.69
CA PHE A 83 -0.29 -0.65 -7.37
C PHE A 83 -1.14 -1.79 -7.92
N GLN A 84 -0.52 -2.88 -8.37
CA GLN A 84 -1.22 -4.07 -8.83
C GLN A 84 -2.04 -4.72 -7.71
N VAL A 85 -1.45 -4.91 -6.52
CA VAL A 85 -2.16 -5.54 -5.39
C VAL A 85 -3.29 -4.65 -4.85
N LEU A 86 -3.10 -3.32 -4.82
CA LEU A 86 -4.18 -2.38 -4.48
C LEU A 86 -5.33 -2.46 -5.47
N THR A 87 -5.02 -2.49 -6.77
CA THR A 87 -6.03 -2.64 -7.83
C THR A 87 -6.80 -3.95 -7.67
N ARG A 88 -6.11 -5.05 -7.34
CA ARG A 88 -6.77 -6.34 -7.10
C ARG A 88 -7.72 -6.30 -5.91
N LEU A 89 -7.28 -5.72 -4.79
CA LEU A 89 -8.11 -5.56 -3.59
C LEU A 89 -9.37 -4.72 -3.86
N ASP A 90 -9.23 -3.61 -4.59
CA ASP A 90 -10.38 -2.78 -4.93
C ASP A 90 -11.38 -3.51 -5.82
N GLN A 91 -10.91 -4.28 -6.81
CA GLN A 91 -11.78 -5.08 -7.66
C GLN A 91 -12.55 -6.12 -6.84
N LEU A 92 -11.88 -6.83 -5.93
CA LEU A 92 -12.52 -7.82 -5.06
C LEU A 92 -13.61 -7.20 -4.18
N LEU A 93 -13.36 -6.00 -3.65
CA LEU A 93 -14.35 -5.24 -2.88
C LEU A 93 -15.47 -4.68 -3.75
N ALA A 94 -15.18 -4.28 -4.99
CA ALA A 94 -16.16 -3.75 -5.94
C ALA A 94 -17.14 -4.83 -6.42
N ASP A 95 -16.65 -6.06 -6.56
CA ASP A 95 -17.42 -7.23 -7.00
C ASP A 95 -18.15 -7.92 -5.83
N ASP A 96 -18.13 -7.33 -4.63
CA ASP A 96 -18.70 -7.88 -3.39
C ASP A 96 -18.26 -9.33 -3.11
N VAL A 97 -16.99 -9.65 -3.40
CA VAL A 97 -16.43 -10.97 -3.13
C VAL A 97 -16.43 -11.21 -1.61
N PRO A 98 -17.01 -12.32 -1.12
CA PRO A 98 -17.09 -12.55 0.33
C PRO A 98 -15.73 -12.71 0.98
N LEU A 99 -15.50 -11.98 2.07
CA LEU A 99 -14.38 -12.20 2.97
C LEU A 99 -14.49 -13.54 3.69
N LYS A 100 -13.36 -14.22 3.87
CA LYS A 100 -13.23 -15.45 4.63
C LYS A 100 -12.44 -15.18 5.89
N LYS A 101 -12.89 -15.75 7.02
CA LYS A 101 -12.21 -15.77 8.33
C LYS A 101 -12.09 -14.42 9.06
N VAL A 102 -12.28 -13.29 8.38
CA VAL A 102 -12.15 -11.94 8.96
C VAL A 102 -13.32 -11.05 8.54
N SER A 103 -13.57 -9.98 9.31
CA SER A 103 -14.51 -8.91 8.93
C SER A 103 -13.81 -7.77 8.17
N GLU A 104 -14.60 -6.86 7.60
CA GLU A 104 -14.08 -5.64 6.95
C GLU A 104 -13.27 -4.77 7.92
N GLU A 105 -13.72 -4.65 9.17
CA GLU A 105 -13.01 -3.92 10.21
C GLU A 105 -11.66 -4.57 10.55
N GLN A 106 -11.59 -5.90 10.56
CA GLN A 106 -10.34 -6.62 10.79
C GLN A 106 -9.38 -6.49 9.61
N LEU A 107 -9.91 -6.41 8.38
CA LEU A 107 -9.11 -6.10 7.19
C LEU A 107 -8.49 -4.70 7.28
N LEU A 108 -9.27 -3.71 7.75
CA LEU A 108 -8.77 -2.36 8.02
C LEU A 108 -7.74 -2.35 9.14
N GLN A 109 -8.05 -2.98 10.28
CA GLN A 109 -7.23 -3.00 11.48
C GLN A 109 -5.86 -3.65 11.24
N GLY A 110 -5.83 -4.75 10.49
CA GLY A 110 -4.62 -5.52 10.23
C GLY A 110 -3.87 -4.98 9.00
N PRO A 111 -3.99 -5.67 7.84
CA PRO A 111 -3.09 -5.45 6.72
C PRO A 111 -3.14 -4.03 6.13
N LEU A 112 -4.31 -3.38 6.12
CA LEU A 112 -4.46 -2.06 5.49
C LEU A 112 -3.85 -0.93 6.34
N ALA A 113 -4.11 -0.93 7.66
CA ALA A 113 -3.46 0.02 8.57
C ALA A 113 -1.95 -0.20 8.63
N ASP A 114 -1.50 -1.46 8.60
CA ASP A 114 -0.08 -1.81 8.61
C ASP A 114 0.65 -1.30 7.36
N ALA A 115 0.06 -1.47 6.16
CA ALA A 115 0.58 -0.91 4.92
C ALA A 115 0.75 0.62 4.99
N MET A 116 -0.25 1.34 5.55
CA MET A 116 -0.17 2.80 5.70
C MET A 116 0.92 3.23 6.69
N LEU A 117 1.05 2.52 7.82
CA LEU A 117 2.08 2.78 8.82
C LEU A 117 3.48 2.65 8.21
N HIS A 118 3.73 1.58 7.46
CA HIS A 118 5.02 1.30 6.84
C HIS A 118 5.36 2.26 5.69
N LEU A 119 4.39 2.73 4.89
CA LEU A 119 4.62 3.80 3.92
C LEU A 119 5.11 5.10 4.59
N GLY A 120 4.63 5.39 5.80
CA GLY A 120 5.12 6.52 6.60
C GLY A 120 6.62 6.46 6.88
N GLN A 121 7.19 5.26 7.04
CA GLN A 121 8.62 5.06 7.26
C GLN A 121 9.44 5.45 6.03
N ILE A 122 9.00 5.04 4.83
CA ILE A 122 9.63 5.47 3.56
C ILE A 122 9.61 7.00 3.45
N GLY A 123 8.52 7.65 3.88
CA GLY A 123 8.43 9.11 3.96
C GLY A 123 9.50 9.76 4.88
N ILE A 124 9.91 9.10 5.96
CA ILE A 124 11.02 9.56 6.81
C ILE A 124 12.37 9.38 6.11
N PHE A 125 12.60 8.26 5.44
CA PHE A 125 13.81 8.04 4.65
C PHE A 125 14.00 9.10 3.57
N ARG A 126 12.92 9.48 2.90
CA ARG A 126 12.90 10.62 1.97
C ARG A 126 13.39 11.93 2.56
N ARG A 127 12.98 12.23 3.80
CA ARG A 127 13.45 13.44 4.50
C ARG A 127 14.94 13.34 4.83
N MET A 128 15.41 12.19 5.27
CA MET A 128 16.84 11.94 5.56
C MET A 128 17.71 12.08 4.29
N GLY A 129 17.21 11.59 3.15
CA GLY A 129 17.85 11.71 1.84
C GLY A 129 17.67 13.05 1.14
N GLY A 130 17.15 14.09 1.80
CA GLY A 130 16.99 15.42 1.23
C GLY A 130 15.90 15.56 0.14
N SER A 131 15.03 14.57 -0.02
CA SER A 131 13.94 14.56 -1.01
C SER A 131 12.56 14.39 -0.33
N PRO A 132 12.17 15.31 0.58
CA PRO A 132 10.94 15.19 1.35
C PRO A 132 9.69 15.16 0.45
N VAL A 133 8.68 14.41 0.86
CA VAL A 133 7.35 14.48 0.24
C VAL A 133 6.76 15.87 0.47
N ALA A 134 6.23 16.49 -0.59
CA ALA A 134 5.60 17.80 -0.53
C ALA A 134 4.43 17.82 0.47
N ALA A 135 4.26 18.94 1.18
CA ALA A 135 3.11 19.13 2.04
C ALA A 135 1.85 19.30 1.17
N GLU A 136 0.78 18.59 1.53
CA GLU A 136 -0.47 18.59 0.78
C GLU A 136 -1.66 18.49 1.74
N ASN A 137 -2.75 19.18 1.40
CA ASN A 137 -4.01 19.03 2.11
C ASN A 137 -4.81 17.85 1.54
N TYR A 138 -4.67 16.68 2.16
CA TYR A 138 -5.35 15.46 1.74
C TYR A 138 -6.88 15.49 1.83
N VAL A 139 -7.47 16.48 2.52
CA VAL A 139 -8.93 16.70 2.50
C VAL A 139 -9.38 17.29 1.16
N LEU A 140 -8.50 18.00 0.46
CA LEU A 140 -8.76 18.64 -0.84
C LEU A 140 -8.10 17.90 -2.02
N ALA A 141 -7.39 16.79 -1.77
CA ALA A 141 -6.72 16.00 -2.79
C ALA A 141 -7.73 15.24 -3.66
N ASP A 142 -7.41 15.03 -4.94
CA ASP A 142 -8.27 14.28 -5.89
C ASP A 142 -8.16 12.76 -5.67
N ILE A 143 -8.67 12.29 -4.52
CA ILE A 143 -8.70 10.87 -4.17
C ILE A 143 -10.06 10.30 -4.60
N GLN A 144 -10.03 9.42 -5.61
CA GLN A 144 -11.23 8.78 -6.15
C GLN A 144 -11.09 7.26 -6.10
N ILE A 145 -12.17 6.58 -5.67
CA ILE A 145 -12.26 5.11 -5.70
C ILE A 145 -11.94 4.61 -7.12
N GLY A 146 -11.19 3.51 -7.22
CA GLY A 146 -10.74 2.93 -8.49
C GLY A 146 -9.52 3.61 -9.14
N LYS A 147 -9.09 4.80 -8.68
CA LYS A 147 -7.81 5.40 -9.11
C LYS A 147 -6.65 4.83 -8.29
N LEU A 148 -6.14 3.67 -8.71
CA LEU A 148 -5.15 2.87 -7.97
C LEU A 148 -3.89 2.57 -8.76
N ARG A 149 -3.65 3.31 -9.84
CA ARG A 149 -2.49 3.11 -10.70
C ARG A 149 -1.46 4.19 -10.42
N ARG A 150 -0.19 3.84 -10.66
CA ARG A 150 0.89 4.83 -10.75
C ARG A 150 0.49 5.91 -11.75
N PRO A 151 0.54 7.21 -11.40
CA PRO A 151 0.36 8.27 -12.38
C PRO A 151 1.44 8.13 -13.45
N SER A 152 1.02 8.26 -14.71
CA SER A 152 1.90 8.31 -15.89
C SER A 152 2.77 9.55 -15.89
#